data_AF-A0A968WBT9-F1
#
_entry.id   AF-A0A968WBT9-F1
#
_cell.length_a   1.000
_cell.length_b   1.000
_cell.length_c   1.000
_cell.angle_alpha   90.00
_cell.angle_beta   90.00
_cell.angle_gamma   90.00
#
_symmetry.space_group_name_H-M   'P 1'
#
loop_
_entity.id
_entity.type
_entity.pdbx_description
1 polymer ?
#
loop_
_entity_poly.entity_id
_entity_poly.type
_entity_poly.pdbx_seq_one_letter_code
_entity_poly.pdbx_strand_id
1 'polypeptide(L)'
;MNLTINEGLLKISAEKSLPAVLFSGNFNYNIIGNNQEERLQKLHQIIHNWNKNLETYQQLINDKFLSDRLEDKNLIPFGIAISPSI
;
A
#
# COMPACT_ATOMS: atom_id res chain seq x y z
N MET A 1 -2.54 12.42 -2.28
CA MET A 1 -2.01 11.06 -2.10
C MET A 1 -0.67 11.01 -2.78
N ASN A 2 0.38 10.59 -2.07
CA ASN A 2 1.71 10.40 -2.65
C ASN A 2 2.02 8.91 -2.65
N LEU A 3 2.38 8.38 -3.81
CA LEU A 3 2.83 7.00 -3.98
C LEU A 3 4.32 7.02 -4.31
N THR A 4 5.11 6.32 -3.51
CA THR A 4 6.53 6.12 -3.76
C THR A 4 6.78 4.65 -4.05
N ILE A 5 7.61 4.38 -5.07
CA ILE A 5 8.02 3.04 -5.48
C ILE A 5 9.54 2.99 -5.34
N ASN A 6 10.05 2.04 -4.55
CA ASN A 6 11.48 1.83 -4.37
C ASN A 6 11.85 0.38 -4.63
N GLU A 7 13.00 0.17 -5.24
CA GLU A 7 13.59 -1.17 -5.34
C GLU A 7 14.39 -1.49 -4.07
N GLY A 8 14.42 -2.75 -3.67
CA GLY A 8 15.12 -3.18 -2.46
C GLY A 8 15.41 -4.67 -2.43
N LEU A 9 16.07 -5.09 -1.36
CA LEU A 9 16.35 -6.49 -1.06
C LEU A 9 15.61 -6.90 0.22
N LEU A 10 14.63 -7.79 0.10
CA LEU A 10 13.94 -8.39 1.23
C LEU A 10 14.82 -9.49 1.82
N LYS A 11 15.34 -9.27 3.03
CA LYS A 11 16.10 -10.28 3.79
C LYS A 11 15.12 -11.25 4.47
N ILE A 12 15.11 -12.50 4.02
CA ILE A 12 14.29 -13.57 4.63
C ILE A 12 15.07 -14.27 5.74
N SER A 13 16.38 -14.42 5.57
CA SER A 13 17.31 -14.93 6.58
C SER A 13 18.67 -14.26 6.41
N ALA A 14 19.62 -14.56 7.30
CA ALA A 14 20.99 -14.05 7.21
C ALA A 14 21.66 -14.34 5.84
N GLU A 15 21.29 -15.46 5.21
CA GLU A 15 21.91 -15.92 3.96
C GLU A 15 21.01 -15.73 2.73
N LYS A 16 19.72 -15.43 2.91
CA LYS A 16 18.76 -15.35 1.81
C LYS A 16 18.15 -13.95 1.68
N SER A 17 18.46 -13.29 0.56
CA SER A 17 17.87 -12.02 0.15
C SER A 17 17.15 -12.18 -1.19
N LEU A 18 15.96 -11.60 -1.31
CA LEU A 18 15.19 -11.58 -2.55
C LEU A 18 15.05 -10.14 -3.07
N PRO A 19 15.21 -9.90 -4.38
CA PRO A 19 14.80 -8.64 -4.99
C PRO A 19 13.33 -8.37 -4.73
N ALA A 20 13.03 -7.15 -4.31
CA ALA A 20 11.68 -6.72 -3.98
C ALA A 20 11.43 -5.29 -4.48
N VAL A 21 10.16 -4.97 -4.73
CA VAL A 21 9.71 -3.62 -5.00
C VAL A 21 8.80 -3.20 -3.85
N LEU A 22 9.20 -2.16 -3.12
CA LEU A 22 8.44 -1.58 -2.03
C LEU A 22 7.54 -0.46 -2.56
N PHE A 23 6.24 -0.66 -2.41
CA PHE A 23 5.24 0.37 -2.66
C PHE A 23 4.82 0.99 -1.33
N SER A 24 4.92 2.32 -1.23
CA SER A 24 4.55 3.09 -0.04
C SER A 24 3.58 4.20 -0.41
N GLY A 25 2.40 4.20 0.20
CA GLY A 25 1.40 5.26 0.04
C GLY A 25 1.34 6.15 1.28
N ASN A 26 1.36 7.47 1.10
CA ASN A 26 1.03 8.43 2.14
C ASN A 26 -0.22 9.24 1.75
N PHE A 27 -1.15 9.32 2.69
CA PHE A 27 -2.37 10.08 2.56
C PHE A 27 -2.28 11.36 3.40
N ASN A 28 -1.74 12.41 2.80
CA ASN A 28 -1.79 13.74 3.38
C ASN A 28 -3.08 14.45 2.93
N TYR A 29 -3.94 14.81 3.88
CA TYR A 29 -5.17 15.56 3.62
C TYR A 29 -5.15 16.89 4.36
N ASN A 30 -5.21 17.99 3.61
CA ASN A 30 -5.40 19.31 4.20
C ASN A 30 -6.87 19.46 4.66
N ILE A 31 -7.06 19.75 5.94
CA ILE A 31 -8.38 20.07 6.50
C ILE A 31 -8.64 21.57 6.27
N ILE A 32 -9.19 21.88 5.10
CA ILE A 32 -9.54 23.24 4.69
C ILE A 32 -11.01 23.50 5.02
N GLY A 33 -11.33 24.59 5.70
CA GLY A 33 -12.68 25.05 6.03
C GLY A 33 -12.64 26.41 6.73
N ASN A 34 -13.65 27.26 6.48
CA ASN A 34 -13.71 28.64 6.98
C ASN A 34 -14.24 28.72 8.41
N ASN A 35 -14.87 27.64 8.90
CA ASN A 35 -15.36 27.51 10.28
C ASN A 35 -15.14 26.09 10.82
N GLN A 36 -15.40 25.90 12.10
CA GLN A 36 -15.15 24.63 12.81
C GLN A 36 -16.01 23.47 12.30
N GLU A 37 -17.27 23.71 11.93
CA GLU A 37 -18.19 22.69 11.45
C GLU A 37 -17.75 22.14 10.08
N GLU A 38 -17.35 23.01 9.16
CA GLU A 38 -16.80 22.62 7.86
C GLU A 38 -15.54 21.75 8.00
N ARG A 39 -14.64 22.12 8.93
CA ARG A 39 -13.42 21.35 9.20
C ARG A 39 -13.74 19.98 9.80
N LEU A 40 -14.75 19.90 10.67
CA LEU A 40 -15.20 18.64 11.26
C LEU A 40 -15.83 17.72 10.20
N GLN A 41 -16.71 18.26 9.35
CA GLN A 41 -17.29 17.50 8.24
C GLN A 41 -16.23 16.98 7.27
N LYS A 42 -15.25 17.82 6.92
CA LYS A 42 -14.10 17.42 6.10
C LYS A 42 -13.31 16.28 6.74
N LEU A 43 -13.04 16.36 8.04
CA LEU A 43 -12.35 15.29 8.78
C LEU A 43 -13.14 13.98 8.73
N HIS A 44 -14.45 14.03 8.98
CA HIS A 44 -15.31 12.84 8.88
C HIS A 44 -15.31 12.22 7.48
N GLN A 45 -15.33 13.05 6.43
CA GLN A 45 -15.24 12.55 5.04
C GLN A 45 -13.88 11.90 4.76
N ILE A 46 -12.79 12.50 5.21
CA ILE A 46 -11.43 11.94 5.05
C ILE A 46 -11.32 10.58 5.72
N ILE A 47 -11.80 10.47 6.96
CA ILE A 47 -11.85 9.21 7.70
C ILE A 47 -12.78 8.24 6.97
N HIS A 48 -14.00 8.63 6.61
CA HIS A 48 -14.92 7.70 5.93
C HIS A 48 -14.34 7.11 4.63
N ASN A 49 -13.61 7.92 3.86
CA ASN A 49 -13.07 7.52 2.56
C ASN A 49 -11.71 6.79 2.64
N TRP A 50 -11.08 6.65 3.82
CA TRP A 50 -9.75 6.04 3.92
C TRP A 50 -9.73 4.60 3.38
N ASN A 51 -10.80 3.84 3.64
CA ASN A 51 -10.91 2.44 3.22
C ASN A 51 -10.98 2.31 1.69
N LYS A 52 -11.77 3.16 1.03
CA LYS A 52 -11.85 3.21 -0.44
C LYS A 52 -10.52 3.59 -1.08
N ASN A 53 -9.76 4.48 -0.45
CA ASN A 53 -8.44 4.87 -0.93
C ASN A 53 -7.42 3.72 -0.78
N LEU A 54 -7.54 2.91 0.28
CA LEU A 54 -6.75 1.70 0.45
C LEU A 54 -7.12 0.64 -0.61
N GLU A 55 -8.41 0.44 -0.88
CA GLU A 55 -8.88 -0.49 -1.91
C GLU A 55 -8.37 -0.07 -3.30
N THR A 56 -8.47 1.23 -3.63
CA THR A 56 -7.94 1.79 -4.88
C THR A 56 -6.43 1.55 -5.01
N TYR A 57 -5.69 1.73 -3.91
CA TYR A 57 -4.26 1.44 -3.88
C TYR A 57 -3.97 -0.04 -4.15
N GLN A 58 -4.68 -0.96 -3.50
CA GLN A 58 -4.51 -2.40 -3.71
C GLN A 58 -4.83 -2.81 -5.15
N GLN A 59 -5.92 -2.29 -5.72
CA GLN A 59 -6.29 -2.52 -7.11
C GLN A 59 -5.19 -2.04 -8.06
N LEU A 60 -4.65 -0.84 -7.86
CA LEU A 60 -3.56 -0.35 -8.71
C LEU A 60 -2.34 -1.27 -8.66
N ILE A 61 -1.93 -1.73 -7.48
CA ILE A 61 -0.79 -2.65 -7.34
C ILE A 61 -1.08 -3.97 -8.08
N ASN A 62 -2.22 -4.60 -7.81
CA ASN A 62 -2.56 -5.88 -8.38
C ASN A 62 -2.76 -5.80 -9.90
N ASP A 63 -3.53 -4.83 -10.36
CA ASP A 63 -4.02 -4.76 -11.74
C ASP A 63 -3.02 -4.10 -12.70
N LYS A 64 -2.17 -3.19 -12.21
CA LYS A 64 -1.23 -2.44 -13.06
C LYS A 64 0.22 -2.87 -12.93
N PHE A 65 0.62 -3.42 -11.78
CA PHE A 65 2.02 -3.76 -11.55
C PHE A 65 2.27 -5.28 -11.45
N LEU A 66 1.29 -6.05 -10.99
CA LEU A 66 1.44 -7.50 -10.77
C LEU A 66 0.68 -8.36 -11.79
N SER A 67 -0.33 -7.85 -12.49
CA SER A 67 -1.14 -8.62 -13.45
C SER A 67 -0.36 -9.32 -14.56
N ASP A 68 0.71 -8.71 -15.07
CA ASP A 68 1.53 -9.31 -16.15
C ASP A 68 2.52 -10.37 -15.65
N ARG A 69 2.56 -10.64 -14.35
CA ARG A 69 3.54 -11.53 -13.73
C ARG A 69 2.94 -12.73 -13.00
N LEU A 70 1.62 -12.94 -13.07
CA LEU A 70 0.97 -14.12 -12.47
C LEU A 70 1.32 -15.45 -13.17
N GLU A 71 1.98 -15.41 -14.34
CA GLU A 71 2.62 -16.59 -14.95
C GLU A 71 4.02 -16.89 -14.39
N ASP A 72 4.63 -15.93 -13.69
CA ASP A 72 5.98 -16.04 -13.14
C ASP A 72 5.91 -16.40 -11.64
N LYS A 73 6.13 -17.69 -11.33
CA LYS A 73 5.94 -18.33 -10.01
C LYS A 73 6.77 -17.75 -8.85
N ASN A 74 7.53 -16.68 -9.09
CA ASN A 74 8.45 -16.07 -8.13
C ASN A 74 7.90 -14.82 -7.44
N LEU A 75 6.66 -14.42 -7.72
CA LEU A 75 6.02 -13.31 -7.01
C LEU A 75 5.34 -13.76 -5.71
N ILE A 76 5.71 -13.12 -4.61
CA ILE A 76 5.00 -13.23 -3.33
C ILE A 76 4.10 -11.99 -3.19
N PRO A 77 2.77 -12.10 -3.32
CA PRO A 77 1.89 -10.97 -3.06
C PRO A 77 1.89 -10.61 -1.57
N PHE A 78 1.66 -9.33 -1.27
CA PHE A 78 1.59 -8.83 0.10
C PHE A 78 0.57 -9.62 0.95
N GLY A 79 0.96 -10.03 2.16
CA GLY A 79 0.04 -10.59 3.16
C GLY A 79 0.12 -12.11 3.40
N ILE A 80 1.07 -12.84 2.81
CA ILE A 80 1.29 -14.23 3.21
C ILE A 80 1.93 -14.23 4.61
N ALA A 81 1.23 -14.80 5.59
CA ALA A 81 1.81 -15.14 6.88
C ALA A 81 2.98 -16.11 6.65
N ILE A 82 4.20 -15.63 6.89
CA ILE A 82 5.37 -16.50 7.06
C ILE A 82 5.12 -17.29 8.35
N SER A 83 4.44 -18.43 8.21
CA SER A 83 4.35 -19.41 9.30
C SER A 83 5.78 -19.82 9.65
N PRO A 84 6.18 -19.80 10.93
CA PRO A 84 7.47 -20.33 11.30
C PRO A 84 7.43 -21.83 11.05
N SER A 85 8.26 -22.32 10.15
CA SER A 85 8.49 -23.76 10.01
C SER A 85 9.16 -24.25 11.29
N ILE A 86 8.50 -25.23 11.93
CA ILE A 86 8.99 -26.04 13.06
C ILE A 86 10.27 -26.77 12.66
#